data_AF-A0A3E0LW78-F1
#
_entry.id   AF-A0A3E0LW78-F1
#
_cell.length_a   1.000
_cell.length_b   1.000
_cell.length_c   1.000
_cell.angle_alpha   90.00
_cell.angle_beta   90.00
_cell.angle_gamma   90.00
#
_symmetry.space_group_name_H-M   'P 1'
#
loop_
_entity.id
_entity.type
_entity.pdbx_description
1 polymer ?
#
loop_
_entity_poly.entity_id
_entity_poly.type
_entity_poly.pdbx_seq_one_letter_code
_entity_poly.pdbx_strand_id
1 'polypeptide(L)'
;MITLLGILAACSGNPVLENRLAADPNLQTNPIPENSPNNKQLPANFPAEIPRYSQSELLSVQTNPDNTGGQTRWQSNDPSNAIEAFYQQELVNNNWEIITPFSGEGVNSTLTARRDNLELTITITATSPNTEYSLDYRPTGTPIASPSPSPSPSPISSPLPNLNPTSFNDIESLPNPLKSHIQDLARLGVLTGNNNQFNPNDTITRREFARWLLRANNAIYANVAGKQIRLATPNSSPAFSDVKNNDPDYIYIQGLAEAGLIPSPLTGDSSALLFRPNAPLTREDLIAWKVPLDIRKALPSANLDTIKNTWGFQDTNKINPQLVRALYADFQNAEQANIRRVFGFTTLFQPKRPVTRAEAAATLWYFGFQGDGVSAADAVQGQDTQQSGVN
;
A
#
# COMPACT_ATOMS: atom_id res chain seq x y z
N MET A 1 -52.70 -19.28 54.76
CA MET A 1 -53.12 -17.86 54.76
C MET A 1 -51.88 -17.03 54.44
N ILE A 2 -51.78 -16.56 53.17
CA ILE A 2 -50.94 -15.47 52.62
C ILE A 2 -49.41 -15.71 52.68
N THR A 3 -48.76 -16.45 51.76
CA THR A 3 -48.30 -16.08 50.40
C THR A 3 -47.78 -14.65 50.22
N LEU A 4 -46.45 -14.47 50.16
CA LEU A 4 -45.80 -13.23 49.70
C LEU A 4 -44.93 -13.54 48.47
N LEU A 5 -45.41 -13.11 47.30
CA LEU A 5 -44.74 -13.15 46.00
C LEU A 5 -43.86 -11.90 45.87
N GLY A 6 -42.54 -12.06 45.73
CA GLY A 6 -41.60 -10.99 45.37
C GLY A 6 -41.28 -11.04 43.87
N ILE A 7 -41.65 -10.00 43.14
CA ILE A 7 -41.59 -9.90 41.68
C ILE A 7 -40.22 -9.31 41.29
N LEU A 8 -39.52 -9.95 40.34
CA LEU A 8 -38.42 -9.35 39.58
C LEU A 8 -39.01 -8.39 38.54
N ALA A 9 -38.61 -7.11 38.57
CA ALA A 9 -38.75 -6.20 37.44
C ALA A 9 -37.60 -5.20 37.38
N ALA A 10 -37.00 -5.20 36.19
CA ALA A 10 -35.94 -4.40 35.61
C ALA A 10 -35.79 -2.94 36.06
N CYS A 11 -34.52 -2.51 35.99
CA CYS A 11 -34.05 -1.14 36.16
C CYS A 11 -34.86 -0.12 35.34
N SER A 12 -35.22 0.95 36.02
CA SER A 12 -35.73 2.21 35.48
C SER A 12 -34.78 2.79 34.42
N GLY A 13 -35.27 2.93 33.19
CA GLY A 13 -34.65 3.78 32.17
C GLY A 13 -34.75 5.24 32.61
N ASN A 14 -33.60 5.89 32.72
CA ASN A 14 -33.49 7.28 33.10
C ASN A 14 -33.47 8.16 31.83
N PRO A 15 -34.51 8.94 31.51
CA PRO A 15 -34.64 9.69 30.24
C PRO A 15 -33.67 10.89 30.13
N VAL A 16 -32.80 11.09 31.11
CA VAL A 16 -31.84 12.21 31.16
C VAL A 16 -30.58 11.95 30.33
N LEU A 17 -30.30 10.69 29.95
CA LEU A 17 -29.10 10.33 29.18
C LEU A 17 -29.33 10.31 27.65
N GLU A 18 -30.56 10.11 27.17
CA GLU A 18 -30.87 10.18 25.72
C GLU A 18 -30.69 11.61 25.17
N ASN A 19 -30.96 12.64 25.99
CA ASN A 19 -30.77 14.04 25.60
C ASN A 19 -29.33 14.55 25.70
N ARG A 20 -28.36 13.76 26.17
CA ARG A 20 -26.94 14.13 26.18
C ARG A 20 -26.13 13.52 25.02
N LEU A 21 -26.77 12.65 24.24
CA LEU A 21 -26.20 12.04 23.02
C LEU A 21 -26.95 12.47 21.75
N ALA A 22 -27.99 13.31 21.87
CA ALA A 22 -28.62 13.92 20.72
C ALA A 22 -27.65 14.92 20.05
N ALA A 23 -27.54 14.85 18.73
CA ALA A 23 -26.78 15.81 17.94
C ALA A 23 -27.31 17.23 18.17
N ASP A 24 -26.40 18.20 18.26
CA ASP A 24 -26.74 19.61 18.44
C ASP A 24 -27.67 20.10 17.30
N PRO A 25 -28.92 20.52 17.60
CA PRO A 25 -29.87 20.96 16.59
C PRO A 25 -29.44 22.25 15.85
N ASN A 26 -28.39 22.96 16.30
CA ASN A 26 -27.87 24.15 15.63
C ASN A 26 -26.71 23.87 14.64
N LEU A 27 -26.33 22.61 14.41
CA LEU A 27 -25.40 22.24 13.33
C LEU A 27 -26.10 21.95 11.99
N GLN A 28 -27.41 22.18 11.87
CA GLN A 28 -28.18 21.93 10.65
C GLN A 28 -28.13 23.06 9.61
N THR A 29 -27.46 24.17 9.89
CA THR A 29 -27.35 25.29 8.92
C THR A 29 -25.92 25.79 8.82
N ASN A 30 -25.05 24.99 8.19
CA ASN A 30 -23.94 25.56 7.45
C ASN A 30 -24.50 25.89 6.05
N PRO A 31 -24.48 27.17 5.60
CA PRO A 31 -24.99 27.51 4.28
C PRO A 31 -24.16 26.79 3.22
N ILE A 32 -24.81 25.86 2.54
CA ILE A 32 -24.36 25.31 1.27
C ILE A 32 -24.28 26.51 0.33
N PRO A 33 -23.18 26.75 -0.40
CA PRO A 33 -23.21 27.64 -1.55
C PRO A 33 -24.24 27.08 -2.53
N GLU A 34 -25.45 27.65 -2.52
CA GLU A 34 -26.46 27.46 -3.55
C GLU A 34 -25.86 27.90 -4.88
N ASN A 35 -25.39 26.93 -5.65
CA ASN A 35 -25.44 26.95 -7.10
C ASN A 35 -25.18 25.52 -7.59
N SER A 36 -26.23 24.72 -7.68
CA SER A 36 -26.24 23.53 -8.54
C SER A 36 -27.66 23.33 -9.06
N PRO A 37 -27.90 23.53 -10.37
CA PRO A 37 -29.21 23.31 -10.94
C PRO A 37 -29.56 21.81 -10.88
N ASN A 38 -30.68 21.46 -10.26
CA ASN A 38 -31.30 20.14 -10.37
C ASN A 38 -31.87 19.97 -11.78
N ASN A 39 -31.00 19.78 -12.77
CA ASN A 39 -31.39 19.44 -14.13
C ASN A 39 -31.23 17.92 -14.31
N LYS A 40 -32.34 17.17 -14.32
CA LYS A 40 -32.38 15.70 -14.53
C LYS A 40 -32.08 15.28 -15.98
N GLN A 41 -31.36 16.11 -16.73
CA GLN A 41 -31.05 15.88 -18.14
C GLN A 41 -29.55 16.07 -18.33
N LEU A 42 -28.91 15.08 -18.99
CA LEU A 42 -27.49 15.16 -19.32
C LEU A 42 -27.17 16.50 -20.02
N PRO A 43 -26.01 17.12 -19.73
CA PRO A 43 -25.56 18.29 -20.49
C PRO A 43 -25.57 18.01 -21.99
N ALA A 44 -25.95 19.00 -22.79
CA ALA A 44 -25.88 18.89 -24.25
C ALA A 44 -24.45 18.63 -24.77
N ASN A 45 -23.43 18.94 -23.96
CA ASN A 45 -22.00 18.73 -24.20
C ASN A 45 -21.43 17.52 -23.43
N PHE A 46 -22.26 16.60 -22.94
CA PHE A 46 -21.74 15.37 -22.33
C PHE A 46 -21.03 14.53 -23.41
N PRO A 47 -19.75 14.13 -23.20
CA PRO A 47 -19.00 13.37 -24.19
C PRO A 47 -19.68 12.05 -24.54
N ALA A 48 -19.97 11.84 -25.83
CA ALA A 48 -20.62 10.62 -26.31
C ALA A 48 -19.72 9.39 -26.20
N GLU A 49 -18.42 9.62 -26.04
CA GLU A 49 -17.36 8.62 -25.92
C GLU A 49 -17.36 7.92 -24.55
N ILE A 50 -18.00 8.51 -23.53
CA ILE A 50 -18.11 7.93 -22.18
C ILE A 50 -19.20 6.83 -22.20
N PRO A 51 -18.85 5.56 -21.97
CA PRO A 51 -19.83 4.48 -21.92
C PRO A 51 -20.89 4.72 -20.86
N ARG A 52 -22.14 4.33 -21.13
CA ARG A 52 -23.24 4.49 -20.16
C ARG A 52 -23.65 3.14 -19.59
N TYR A 53 -23.67 3.04 -18.27
CA TYR A 53 -24.25 1.88 -17.59
C TYR A 53 -25.78 1.92 -17.73
N SER A 54 -26.35 0.96 -18.46
CA SER A 54 -27.77 0.98 -18.87
C SER A 54 -28.77 0.85 -17.69
N GLN A 55 -28.35 0.29 -16.57
CA GLN A 55 -29.17 0.08 -15.37
C GLN A 55 -28.98 1.20 -14.32
N SER A 56 -28.47 2.37 -14.72
CA SER A 56 -28.28 3.52 -13.84
C SER A 56 -29.23 4.68 -14.14
N GLU A 57 -29.69 5.35 -13.07
CA GLU A 57 -30.44 6.60 -13.13
C GLU A 57 -29.53 7.79 -12.78
N LEU A 58 -29.68 8.91 -13.51
CA LEU A 58 -28.92 10.14 -13.29
C LEU A 58 -29.51 10.93 -12.12
N LEU A 59 -28.70 11.19 -11.10
CA LEU A 59 -29.09 11.98 -9.92
C LEU A 59 -28.81 13.47 -10.11
N SER A 60 -27.59 13.82 -10.52
CA SER A 60 -27.18 15.21 -10.66
C SER A 60 -26.10 15.41 -11.73
N VAL A 61 -26.01 16.66 -12.18
CA VAL A 61 -25.08 17.12 -13.20
C VAL A 61 -24.49 18.44 -12.72
N GLN A 62 -23.17 18.53 -12.70
CA GLN A 62 -22.45 19.76 -12.42
C GLN A 62 -21.45 20.00 -13.56
N THR A 63 -21.60 21.10 -14.29
CA THR A 63 -20.69 21.48 -15.37
C THR A 63 -19.72 22.54 -14.88
N ASN A 64 -18.48 22.50 -15.35
CA ASN A 64 -17.50 23.53 -15.05
C ASN A 64 -17.95 24.89 -15.65
N PRO A 65 -17.52 26.03 -15.07
CA PRO A 65 -17.91 27.37 -15.56
C PRO A 65 -17.50 27.66 -17.01
N ASP A 66 -16.50 26.94 -17.51
CA ASP A 66 -15.99 27.03 -18.88
C ASP A 66 -16.65 26.02 -19.84
N ASN A 67 -17.59 25.20 -19.36
CA ASN A 67 -18.27 24.13 -20.09
C ASN A 67 -17.34 23.09 -20.75
N THR A 68 -16.09 23.00 -20.31
CA THR A 68 -15.11 22.08 -20.92
C THR A 68 -15.08 20.72 -20.23
N GLY A 69 -15.47 20.66 -18.96
CA GLY A 69 -15.60 19.43 -18.17
C GLY A 69 -16.81 19.47 -17.24
N GLY A 70 -17.03 18.38 -16.53
CA GLY A 70 -18.12 18.28 -15.56
C GLY A 70 -18.12 16.99 -14.78
N GLN A 71 -18.97 16.94 -13.76
CA GLN A 71 -19.24 15.79 -12.93
C GLN A 71 -20.71 15.38 -13.07
N THR A 72 -20.96 14.10 -13.23
CA THR A 72 -22.31 13.52 -13.19
C THR A 72 -22.38 12.47 -12.09
N ARG A 73 -23.53 12.38 -11.41
CA ARG A 73 -23.75 11.41 -10.33
C ARG A 73 -24.90 10.48 -10.69
N TRP A 74 -24.70 9.19 -10.46
CA TRP A 74 -25.58 8.12 -10.91
C TRP A 74 -25.91 7.17 -9.77
N GLN A 75 -27.05 6.51 -9.85
CA GLN A 75 -27.51 5.49 -8.91
C GLN A 75 -27.95 4.25 -9.68
N SER A 76 -27.63 3.06 -9.17
CA SER A 76 -28.09 1.76 -9.68
C SER A 76 -28.48 0.84 -8.52
N ASN A 77 -29.42 -0.07 -8.79
CA ASN A 77 -29.79 -1.15 -7.86
C ASN A 77 -28.81 -2.34 -7.94
N ASP A 78 -27.91 -2.35 -8.92
CA ASP A 78 -26.88 -3.39 -9.07
C ASP A 78 -25.74 -3.18 -8.07
N PRO A 79 -25.04 -4.26 -7.67
CA PRO A 79 -23.88 -4.16 -6.77
C PRO A 79 -22.70 -3.44 -7.45
N SER A 80 -21.83 -2.82 -6.65
CA SER A 80 -20.72 -2.01 -7.18
C SER A 80 -19.75 -2.80 -8.06
N ASN A 81 -19.52 -4.07 -7.77
CA ASN A 81 -18.66 -4.94 -8.58
C ASN A 81 -19.19 -5.12 -10.02
N ALA A 82 -20.50 -5.06 -10.26
CA ALA A 82 -21.07 -5.12 -11.60
C ALA A 82 -20.79 -3.84 -12.41
N ILE A 83 -20.88 -2.68 -11.76
CA ILE A 83 -20.58 -1.38 -12.36
C ILE A 83 -19.08 -1.24 -12.62
N GLU A 84 -18.25 -1.66 -11.67
CA GLU A 84 -16.80 -1.67 -11.79
C GLU A 84 -16.34 -2.56 -12.97
N ALA A 85 -16.86 -3.78 -13.06
CA ALA A 85 -16.56 -4.70 -14.16
C ALA A 85 -17.00 -4.15 -15.53
N PHE A 86 -18.19 -3.54 -15.60
CA PHE A 86 -18.67 -2.91 -16.84
C PHE A 86 -17.73 -1.83 -17.34
N TYR A 87 -17.36 -0.84 -16.49
CA TYR A 87 -16.51 0.25 -16.96
C TYR A 87 -15.10 -0.22 -17.27
N GLN A 88 -14.57 -1.18 -16.52
CA GLN A 88 -13.25 -1.75 -16.80
C GLN A 88 -13.21 -2.45 -18.17
N GLN A 89 -14.30 -3.12 -18.57
CA GLN A 89 -14.39 -3.79 -19.87
C GLN A 89 -14.73 -2.82 -21.01
N GLU A 90 -15.75 -1.99 -20.84
CA GLU A 90 -16.25 -1.11 -21.90
C GLU A 90 -15.25 -0.01 -22.28
N LEU A 91 -14.48 0.51 -21.32
CA LEU A 91 -13.45 1.50 -21.64
C LEU A 91 -12.37 0.89 -22.55
N VAL A 92 -11.91 -0.33 -22.25
CA VAL A 92 -10.93 -1.04 -23.10
C VAL A 92 -11.51 -1.33 -24.49
N ASN A 93 -12.76 -1.80 -24.56
CA ASN A 93 -13.46 -2.07 -25.83
C ASN A 93 -13.61 -0.81 -26.69
N ASN A 94 -13.79 0.35 -26.06
CA ASN A 94 -13.97 1.63 -26.73
C ASN A 94 -12.66 2.43 -26.86
N ASN A 95 -11.50 1.75 -26.88
CA ASN A 95 -10.18 2.36 -27.09
C ASN A 95 -9.79 3.45 -26.07
N TRP A 96 -10.33 3.39 -24.85
CA TRP A 96 -9.83 4.20 -23.75
C TRP A 96 -8.60 3.54 -23.13
N GLU A 97 -7.58 4.35 -22.87
CA GLU A 97 -6.42 3.94 -22.09
C GLU A 97 -6.76 4.04 -20.60
N ILE A 98 -6.85 2.91 -19.91
CA ILE A 98 -7.02 2.90 -18.45
C ILE A 98 -5.68 3.32 -17.82
N ILE A 99 -5.63 4.52 -17.25
CA ILE A 99 -4.48 5.06 -16.52
C ILE A 99 -4.39 4.40 -15.15
N THR A 100 -5.53 4.28 -14.47
CA THR A 100 -5.66 3.69 -13.14
C THR A 100 -6.92 2.82 -13.12
N PRO A 101 -6.84 1.49 -12.94
CA PRO A 101 -8.03 0.65 -12.76
C PRO A 101 -8.65 0.88 -11.37
N PHE A 102 -9.87 0.35 -11.14
CA PHE A 102 -10.51 0.39 -9.83
C PHE A 102 -9.59 -0.13 -8.71
N SER A 103 -9.54 0.60 -7.60
CA SER A 103 -8.62 0.38 -6.47
C SER A 103 -9.07 -0.70 -5.46
N GLY A 104 -10.25 -1.31 -5.66
CA GLY A 104 -10.86 -2.36 -4.83
C GLY A 104 -12.38 -2.42 -5.03
N GLU A 105 -13.11 -3.27 -4.30
CA GLU A 105 -14.58 -3.28 -4.34
C GLU A 105 -15.17 -2.32 -3.29
N GLY A 106 -16.11 -1.46 -3.70
CA GLY A 106 -16.95 -0.68 -2.77
C GLY A 106 -16.67 0.82 -2.73
N VAL A 107 -17.14 1.50 -1.68
CA VAL A 107 -17.11 2.97 -1.58
C VAL A 107 -15.68 3.52 -1.64
N ASN A 108 -15.49 4.58 -2.42
CA ASN A 108 -14.23 5.22 -2.83
C ASN A 108 -13.36 4.43 -3.83
N SER A 109 -13.85 3.31 -4.36
CA SER A 109 -13.20 2.66 -5.50
C SER A 109 -13.20 3.58 -6.71
N THR A 110 -12.04 3.84 -7.29
CA THR A 110 -11.86 4.84 -8.36
C THR A 110 -11.11 4.28 -9.56
N LEU A 111 -11.59 4.54 -10.78
CA LEU A 111 -10.94 4.23 -12.06
C LEU A 111 -10.68 5.54 -12.82
N THR A 112 -9.50 5.72 -13.39
CA THR A 112 -9.17 6.83 -14.29
C THR A 112 -8.77 6.31 -15.65
N ALA A 113 -9.37 6.85 -16.71
CA ALA A 113 -9.10 6.49 -18.09
C ALA A 113 -9.00 7.73 -18.98
N ARG A 114 -8.30 7.60 -20.10
CA ARG A 114 -8.13 8.68 -21.07
C ARG A 114 -8.40 8.20 -22.49
N ARG A 115 -9.02 9.06 -23.29
CA ARG A 115 -9.17 8.88 -24.72
C ARG A 115 -9.08 10.22 -25.42
N ASP A 116 -8.23 10.31 -26.45
CA ASP A 116 -7.95 11.55 -27.17
C ASP A 116 -7.58 12.71 -26.21
N ASN A 117 -8.37 13.78 -26.24
CA ASN A 117 -8.20 14.95 -25.37
C ASN A 117 -9.13 14.90 -24.13
N LEU A 118 -9.65 13.74 -23.74
CA LEU A 118 -10.61 13.59 -22.63
C LEU A 118 -10.07 12.64 -21.56
N GLU A 119 -10.03 13.11 -20.32
CA GLU A 119 -9.76 12.30 -19.14
C GLU A 119 -11.07 12.08 -18.37
N LEU A 120 -11.32 10.83 -17.96
CA LEU A 120 -12.49 10.38 -17.22
C LEU A 120 -12.05 9.73 -15.91
N THR A 121 -12.65 10.13 -14.80
CA THR A 121 -12.52 9.49 -13.49
C THR A 121 -13.87 9.00 -13.01
N ILE A 122 -13.94 7.74 -12.60
CA ILE A 122 -15.15 7.06 -12.14
C ILE A 122 -14.93 6.71 -10.67
N THR A 123 -15.81 7.14 -9.77
CA THR A 123 -15.69 6.86 -8.34
C THR A 123 -16.98 6.28 -7.78
N ILE A 124 -16.91 5.14 -7.09
CA ILE A 124 -18.03 4.61 -6.31
C ILE A 124 -18.17 5.43 -5.03
N THR A 125 -19.37 5.95 -4.75
CA THR A 125 -19.64 6.89 -3.64
C THR A 125 -20.59 6.32 -2.57
N ALA A 126 -21.40 5.30 -2.90
CA ALA A 126 -22.21 4.55 -1.95
C ALA A 126 -22.48 3.13 -2.46
N THR A 127 -22.73 2.18 -1.56
CA THR A 127 -23.11 0.79 -1.90
C THR A 127 -24.34 0.29 -1.12
N SER A 128 -24.96 1.13 -0.31
CA SER A 128 -26.17 0.81 0.46
C SER A 128 -26.99 2.10 0.73
N PRO A 129 -28.32 2.10 0.54
CA PRO A 129 -29.15 0.97 0.09
C PRO A 129 -29.00 0.64 -1.42
N ASN A 130 -28.52 1.60 -2.21
CA ASN A 130 -28.25 1.45 -3.65
C ASN A 130 -26.78 1.81 -3.94
N THR A 131 -26.25 1.37 -5.08
CA THR A 131 -24.91 1.77 -5.52
C THR A 131 -24.97 3.14 -6.16
N GLU A 132 -24.19 4.10 -5.66
CA GLU A 132 -24.04 5.42 -6.26
C GLU A 132 -22.61 5.63 -6.73
N TYR A 133 -22.42 6.26 -7.88
CA TYR A 133 -21.10 6.56 -8.42
C TYR A 133 -21.09 7.91 -9.16
N SER A 134 -19.92 8.52 -9.27
CA SER A 134 -19.71 9.74 -10.05
C SER A 134 -18.81 9.48 -11.25
N LEU A 135 -19.06 10.24 -12.33
CA LEU A 135 -18.20 10.35 -13.50
C LEU A 135 -17.72 11.80 -13.59
N ASP A 136 -16.42 12.01 -13.42
CA ASP A 136 -15.75 13.30 -13.55
C ASP A 136 -14.96 13.31 -14.87
N TYR A 137 -15.26 14.24 -15.77
CA TYR A 137 -14.62 14.29 -17.08
C TYR A 137 -14.08 15.69 -17.37
N ARG A 138 -12.87 15.76 -17.93
CA ARG A 138 -12.21 17.02 -18.25
C ARG A 138 -11.35 16.93 -19.51
N PRO A 139 -11.19 18.03 -20.27
CA PRO A 139 -10.30 18.03 -21.41
C PRO A 139 -8.84 18.10 -20.95
N THR A 140 -7.97 17.43 -21.68
CA THR A 140 -6.52 17.57 -21.59
C THR A 140 -6.07 18.47 -22.75
N GLY A 141 -5.42 19.60 -22.46
CA GLY A 141 -5.05 20.59 -23.47
C GLY A 141 -4.08 20.04 -24.54
N THR A 142 -4.36 20.39 -25.81
CA THR A 142 -3.62 20.25 -27.10
C THR A 142 -2.55 19.15 -27.29
N PRO A 143 -2.53 18.49 -28.47
CA PRO A 143 -1.64 17.38 -28.79
C PRO A 143 -0.18 17.83 -28.87
N ILE A 144 0.69 17.17 -28.13
CA ILE A 144 2.15 17.32 -28.25
C ILE A 144 2.56 16.70 -29.59
N ALA A 145 3.29 17.48 -30.39
CA ALA A 145 3.83 17.06 -31.68
C ALA A 145 4.63 15.75 -31.55
N SER A 146 4.39 14.84 -32.49
CA SER A 146 5.14 13.61 -32.69
C SER A 146 6.65 13.90 -32.80
N PRO A 147 7.52 13.28 -31.99
CA PRO A 147 8.96 13.37 -32.22
C PRO A 147 9.33 12.62 -33.50
N SER A 148 10.05 13.30 -34.40
CA SER A 148 10.73 12.74 -35.58
C SER A 148 11.88 11.81 -35.16
N PRO A 149 12.27 10.79 -35.96
CA PRO A 149 12.99 9.63 -35.47
C PRO A 149 14.47 9.96 -35.24
N SER A 150 14.89 9.96 -33.97
CA SER A 150 16.28 9.82 -33.56
C SER A 150 16.43 8.40 -32.97
N PRO A 151 17.61 7.77 -33.08
CA PRO A 151 17.74 6.34 -33.25
C PRO A 151 17.03 5.60 -32.13
N SER A 152 16.26 4.58 -32.52
CA SER A 152 15.59 3.62 -31.65
C SER A 152 16.36 3.45 -30.34
N PRO A 153 15.84 3.94 -29.19
CA PRO A 153 16.26 3.36 -27.94
C PRO A 153 15.85 1.89 -28.06
N SER A 154 16.85 1.01 -28.06
CA SER A 154 16.61 -0.41 -27.90
C SER A 154 15.61 -0.57 -26.75
N PRO A 155 14.64 -1.52 -26.85
CA PRO A 155 13.68 -1.71 -25.79
C PRO A 155 14.45 -1.87 -24.50
N ILE A 156 14.33 -0.88 -23.59
CA ILE A 156 14.57 -1.14 -22.18
C ILE A 156 13.40 -2.04 -21.81
N SER A 157 13.64 -3.32 -22.09
CA SER A 157 13.09 -4.43 -21.37
C SER A 157 13.49 -4.14 -19.93
N SER A 158 12.69 -3.36 -19.21
CA SER A 158 12.58 -3.57 -17.77
C SER A 158 12.04 -4.99 -17.71
N PRO A 159 12.87 -6.00 -17.40
CA PRO A 159 12.31 -7.31 -17.24
C PRO A 159 11.38 -7.16 -16.04
N LEU A 160 10.12 -7.55 -16.19
CA LEU A 160 9.56 -8.37 -15.11
C LEU A 160 10.67 -9.39 -14.83
N PRO A 161 11.25 -9.45 -13.62
CA PRO A 161 12.48 -10.20 -13.38
C PRO A 161 12.36 -11.55 -14.06
N ASN A 162 13.21 -11.76 -15.07
CA ASN A 162 13.34 -13.05 -15.71
C ASN A 162 13.57 -14.01 -14.54
N LEU A 163 12.70 -15.02 -14.37
CA LEU A 163 12.77 -16.02 -13.31
C LEU A 163 13.97 -16.96 -13.55
N ASN A 164 15.13 -16.41 -13.89
CA ASN A 164 16.39 -17.11 -13.85
C ASN A 164 16.90 -17.00 -12.42
N PRO A 165 16.93 -18.11 -11.65
CA PRO A 165 17.46 -18.08 -10.29
C PRO A 165 18.89 -17.56 -10.35
N THR A 166 19.11 -16.38 -9.74
CA THR A 166 20.44 -15.77 -9.71
C THR A 166 21.25 -16.51 -8.65
N SER A 167 22.25 -17.29 -9.08
CA SER A 167 23.22 -17.89 -8.17
C SER A 167 24.35 -16.91 -7.88
N PHE A 168 24.71 -16.76 -6.61
CA PHE A 168 25.82 -15.91 -6.18
C PHE A 168 27.02 -16.77 -5.77
N ASN A 169 28.22 -16.39 -6.21
CA ASN A 169 29.42 -17.20 -6.01
C ASN A 169 30.16 -16.90 -4.70
N ASP A 170 29.79 -15.82 -4.02
CA ASP A 170 30.49 -15.24 -2.86
C ASP A 170 29.75 -15.44 -1.53
N ILE A 171 28.72 -16.30 -1.51
CA ILE A 171 27.92 -16.59 -0.30
C ILE A 171 28.34 -17.87 0.43
N GLU A 172 29.31 -18.61 -0.12
CA GLU A 172 29.74 -19.91 0.41
C GLU A 172 30.42 -19.83 1.77
N SER A 173 31.03 -18.69 2.11
CA SER A 173 31.64 -18.47 3.43
C SER A 173 30.64 -18.05 4.51
N LEU A 174 29.35 -17.88 4.17
CA LEU A 174 28.33 -17.49 5.14
C LEU A 174 27.83 -18.69 5.95
N PRO A 175 27.36 -18.47 7.19
CA PRO A 175 26.62 -19.48 7.93
C PRO A 175 25.43 -20.02 7.12
N ASN A 176 25.18 -21.34 7.24
CA ASN A 176 24.16 -22.04 6.47
C ASN A 176 22.78 -21.35 6.46
N PRO A 177 22.23 -20.84 7.58
CA PRO A 177 20.94 -20.15 7.55
C PRO A 177 20.94 -18.90 6.67
N LEU A 178 22.01 -18.09 6.72
CA LEU A 178 22.10 -16.88 5.89
C LEU A 178 22.25 -17.24 4.41
N LYS A 179 23.04 -18.28 4.11
CA LYS A 179 23.20 -18.79 2.74
C LYS A 179 21.86 -19.24 2.16
N SER A 180 21.09 -20.06 2.88
CA SER A 180 19.77 -20.52 2.41
C SER A 180 18.79 -19.36 2.24
N HIS A 181 18.76 -18.40 3.18
CA HIS A 181 17.89 -17.24 3.06
C HIS A 181 18.15 -16.43 1.79
N ILE A 182 19.42 -16.21 1.46
CA ILE A 182 19.83 -15.50 0.25
C ILE A 182 19.43 -16.29 -0.99
N GLN A 183 19.63 -17.60 -1.01
CA GLN A 183 19.27 -18.46 -2.14
C GLN A 183 17.76 -18.45 -2.41
N ASP A 184 16.92 -18.58 -1.38
CA ASP A 184 15.46 -18.56 -1.53
C ASP A 184 14.98 -17.21 -2.08
N LEU A 185 15.47 -16.10 -1.52
CA LEU A 185 15.10 -14.76 -1.98
C LEU A 185 15.64 -14.45 -3.39
N ALA A 186 16.79 -15.01 -3.76
CA ALA A 186 17.30 -14.91 -5.13
C ALA A 186 16.44 -15.69 -6.12
N ARG A 187 15.94 -16.88 -5.74
CA ARG A 187 14.97 -17.64 -6.54
C ARG A 187 13.65 -16.88 -6.73
N LEU A 188 13.20 -16.13 -5.71
CA LEU A 188 12.03 -15.26 -5.80
C LEU A 188 12.28 -13.96 -6.60
N GLY A 189 13.48 -13.72 -7.14
CA GLY A 189 13.81 -12.50 -7.90
C GLY A 189 13.85 -11.23 -7.05
N VAL A 190 13.96 -11.36 -5.72
CA VAL A 190 14.00 -10.23 -4.78
C VAL A 190 15.36 -9.55 -4.82
N LEU A 191 16.43 -10.36 -4.76
CA LEU A 191 17.79 -9.88 -4.56
C LEU A 191 18.44 -9.45 -5.87
N THR A 192 19.19 -8.35 -5.79
CA THR A 192 20.00 -7.82 -6.89
C THR A 192 21.48 -7.99 -6.55
N GLY A 193 22.28 -8.50 -7.48
CA GLY A 193 23.73 -8.58 -7.36
C GLY A 193 24.45 -8.02 -8.59
N ASN A 194 25.77 -7.93 -8.52
CA ASN A 194 26.61 -7.40 -9.61
C ASN A 194 27.59 -8.48 -10.06
N ASN A 195 27.62 -8.82 -11.35
CA ASN A 195 28.54 -9.83 -11.90
C ASN A 195 28.55 -11.16 -11.12
N ASN A 196 27.35 -11.68 -10.80
CA ASN A 196 27.14 -12.89 -9.99
C ASN A 196 27.71 -12.82 -8.55
N GLN A 197 27.97 -11.62 -8.03
CA GLN A 197 28.36 -11.38 -6.64
C GLN A 197 27.20 -10.73 -5.88
N PHE A 198 26.91 -11.27 -4.70
CA PHE A 198 25.93 -10.73 -3.78
C PHE A 198 26.51 -9.63 -2.88
N ASN A 199 27.80 -9.67 -2.59
CA ASN A 199 28.52 -8.83 -1.63
C ASN A 199 27.83 -8.81 -0.25
N PRO A 200 27.77 -9.95 0.47
CA PRO A 200 26.96 -10.07 1.69
C PRO A 200 27.34 -9.11 2.83
N ASN A 201 28.60 -8.69 2.88
CA ASN A 201 29.15 -7.84 3.95
C ASN A 201 29.06 -6.34 3.63
N ASP A 202 28.72 -5.96 2.40
CA ASP A 202 28.56 -4.56 2.05
C ASP A 202 27.35 -3.96 2.78
N THR A 203 27.46 -2.69 3.12
CA THR A 203 26.36 -1.94 3.72
C THR A 203 25.24 -1.72 2.71
N ILE A 204 24.02 -2.07 3.08
CA ILE A 204 22.85 -1.84 2.21
C ILE A 204 22.41 -0.37 2.29
N THR A 205 21.97 0.18 1.16
CA THR A 205 21.38 1.52 1.10
C THR A 205 19.89 1.48 1.42
N ARG A 206 19.34 2.63 1.83
CA ARG A 206 17.90 2.79 2.08
C ARG A 206 17.04 2.45 0.84
N ARG A 207 17.44 2.91 -0.35
CA ARG A 207 16.72 2.60 -1.61
C ARG A 207 16.70 1.10 -1.90
N GLU A 208 17.82 0.43 -1.70
CA GLU A 208 17.94 -0.98 -2.03
C GLU A 208 17.09 -1.83 -1.09
N PHE A 209 17.12 -1.51 0.21
CA PHE A 209 16.25 -2.19 1.16
C PHE A 209 14.77 -1.91 0.90
N ALA A 210 14.38 -0.68 0.56
CA ALA A 210 12.99 -0.36 0.20
C ALA A 210 12.50 -1.19 -1.00
N ARG A 211 13.32 -1.28 -2.06
CA ARG A 211 13.04 -2.14 -3.21
C ARG A 211 12.91 -3.61 -2.81
N TRP A 212 13.86 -4.14 -2.03
CA TRP A 212 13.83 -5.53 -1.59
C TRP A 212 12.64 -5.83 -0.67
N LEU A 213 12.30 -4.92 0.26
CA LEU A 213 11.20 -5.07 1.21
C LEU A 213 9.87 -5.26 0.49
N LEU A 214 9.57 -4.38 -0.46
CA LEU A 214 8.33 -4.45 -1.25
C LEU A 214 8.31 -5.70 -2.13
N ARG A 215 9.41 -5.97 -2.86
CA ARG A 215 9.51 -7.16 -3.72
C ARG A 215 9.34 -8.45 -2.94
N ALA A 216 10.04 -8.59 -1.81
CA ALA A 216 9.96 -9.78 -0.96
C ALA A 216 8.53 -10.00 -0.45
N ASN A 217 7.90 -8.95 0.09
CA ASN A 217 6.52 -9.01 0.54
C ASN A 217 5.58 -9.51 -0.58
N ASN A 218 5.68 -8.90 -1.77
CA ASN A 218 4.78 -9.22 -2.87
C ASN A 218 5.05 -10.58 -3.50
N ALA A 219 6.30 -11.03 -3.52
CA ALA A 219 6.67 -12.36 -3.99
C ALA A 219 6.18 -13.45 -3.03
N ILE A 220 6.38 -13.27 -1.72
CA ILE A 220 5.94 -14.21 -0.69
C ILE A 220 4.40 -14.28 -0.63
N TYR A 221 3.72 -13.15 -0.80
CA TYR A 221 2.27 -13.06 -0.79
C TYR A 221 1.67 -12.91 -2.21
N ALA A 222 2.29 -13.52 -3.22
CA ALA A 222 1.86 -13.40 -4.62
C ALA A 222 0.37 -13.71 -4.83
N ASN A 223 -0.15 -14.68 -4.07
CA ASN A 223 -1.54 -15.17 -4.17
C ASN A 223 -2.46 -14.60 -3.07
N VAL A 224 -2.02 -13.60 -2.31
CA VAL A 224 -2.79 -13.00 -1.22
C VAL A 224 -2.86 -11.49 -1.42
N ALA A 225 -3.80 -11.05 -2.25
CA ALA A 225 -3.93 -9.64 -2.67
C ALA A 225 -3.95 -8.66 -1.48
N GLY A 226 -4.67 -8.97 -0.41
CA GLY A 226 -4.74 -8.13 0.80
C GLY A 226 -3.43 -7.99 1.58
N LYS A 227 -2.40 -8.80 1.26
CA LYS A 227 -1.06 -8.71 1.85
C LYS A 227 -0.04 -8.05 0.92
N GLN A 228 -0.37 -7.83 -0.35
CA GLN A 228 0.50 -7.14 -1.30
C GLN A 228 0.52 -5.63 -1.08
N ILE A 229 1.65 -5.02 -1.36
CA ILE A 229 1.85 -3.57 -1.34
C ILE A 229 1.79 -3.09 -2.78
N ARG A 230 1.05 -2.00 -3.04
CA ARG A 230 0.95 -1.41 -4.38
C ARG A 230 2.24 -0.67 -4.72
N LEU A 231 2.69 -0.83 -5.96
CA LEU A 231 3.72 0.04 -6.53
C LEU A 231 3.10 1.41 -6.79
N ALA A 232 3.88 2.46 -6.61
CA ALA A 232 3.41 3.79 -6.97
C ALA A 232 3.32 3.94 -8.49
N THR A 233 2.36 4.73 -8.94
CA THR A 233 2.26 5.15 -10.33
C THR A 233 3.34 6.18 -10.64
N PRO A 234 4.06 6.10 -11.78
CA PRO A 234 5.09 7.08 -12.13
C PRO A 234 4.62 8.54 -12.25
N ASN A 235 3.32 8.80 -12.25
CA ASN A 235 2.74 10.15 -12.33
C ASN A 235 2.25 10.69 -10.98
N SER A 236 2.38 9.95 -9.87
CA SER A 236 1.96 10.46 -8.56
C SER A 236 2.89 11.58 -8.06
N SER A 237 2.37 12.40 -7.15
CA SER A 237 3.18 13.45 -6.52
C SER A 237 4.19 12.80 -5.57
N PRO A 238 5.51 13.03 -5.73
CA PRO A 238 6.51 12.48 -4.82
C PRO A 238 6.26 12.89 -3.37
N ALA A 239 6.27 11.90 -2.47
CA ALA A 239 6.24 12.12 -1.03
C ALA A 239 7.56 12.74 -0.52
N PHE A 240 8.66 12.50 -1.23
CA PHE A 240 10.00 12.95 -0.87
C PHE A 240 10.57 13.90 -1.93
N SER A 241 11.22 14.97 -1.47
CA SER A 241 11.79 15.97 -2.37
C SER A 241 13.04 15.50 -3.12
N ASP A 242 13.74 14.47 -2.61
CA ASP A 242 14.98 13.90 -3.13
C ASP A 242 14.80 12.58 -3.89
N VAL A 243 13.56 12.14 -4.14
CA VAL A 243 13.24 10.98 -4.99
C VAL A 243 12.25 11.41 -6.06
N LYS A 244 12.73 11.59 -7.29
CA LYS A 244 11.90 12.04 -8.42
C LYS A 244 11.24 10.86 -9.13
N ASN A 245 10.20 11.14 -9.89
CA ASN A 245 9.41 10.14 -10.64
C ASN A 245 10.25 9.30 -11.63
N ASN A 246 11.36 9.84 -12.12
CA ASN A 246 12.29 9.14 -13.02
C ASN A 246 13.39 8.34 -12.29
N ASP A 247 13.41 8.35 -10.96
CA ASP A 247 14.31 7.52 -10.18
C ASP A 247 13.92 6.04 -10.39
N PRO A 248 14.87 5.13 -10.67
CA PRO A 248 14.57 3.73 -10.90
C PRO A 248 13.90 3.02 -9.72
N ASP A 249 14.09 3.55 -8.50
CA ASP A 249 13.48 3.03 -7.27
C ASP A 249 12.24 3.82 -6.83
N TYR A 250 11.82 4.83 -7.60
CA TYR A 250 10.67 5.68 -7.29
C TYR A 250 9.44 4.86 -6.93
N ILE A 251 9.06 3.92 -7.81
CA ILE A 251 7.84 3.12 -7.66
C ILE A 251 7.81 2.28 -6.37
N TYR A 252 8.97 1.88 -5.86
CA TYR A 252 9.08 1.10 -4.64
C TYR A 252 9.06 1.99 -3.40
N ILE A 253 9.87 3.05 -3.41
CA ILE A 253 9.99 4.00 -2.30
C ILE A 253 8.66 4.72 -2.08
N GLN A 254 8.09 5.27 -3.16
CA GLN A 254 6.82 5.96 -3.12
C GLN A 254 5.69 5.01 -2.71
N GLY A 255 5.65 3.78 -3.23
CA GLY A 255 4.61 2.80 -2.87
C GLY A 255 4.63 2.43 -1.38
N LEU A 256 5.82 2.31 -0.78
CA LEU A 256 5.96 2.11 0.66
C LEU A 256 5.52 3.34 1.48
N ALA A 257 5.77 4.55 0.98
CA ALA A 257 5.34 5.79 1.63
C ALA A 257 3.82 5.96 1.58
N GLU A 258 3.21 5.71 0.42
CA GLU A 258 1.75 5.74 0.21
C GLU A 258 1.04 4.67 1.05
N ALA A 259 1.69 3.52 1.28
CA ALA A 259 1.21 2.50 2.21
C ALA A 259 1.42 2.86 3.70
N GLY A 260 2.07 3.99 4.00
CA GLY A 260 2.37 4.43 5.36
C GLY A 260 3.38 3.55 6.10
N LEU A 261 4.19 2.76 5.38
CA LEU A 261 5.13 1.79 5.96
C LEU A 261 6.51 2.39 6.22
N ILE A 262 6.84 3.49 5.55
CA ILE A 262 8.07 4.26 5.79
C ILE A 262 7.72 5.70 6.21
N PRO A 263 8.51 6.33 7.11
CA PRO A 263 8.26 7.71 7.53
C PRO A 263 8.27 8.67 6.35
N SER A 264 7.22 9.48 6.24
CA SER A 264 7.04 10.48 5.18
C SER A 264 6.05 11.57 5.61
N PRO A 265 5.89 12.64 4.82
CA PRO A 265 4.84 13.62 5.09
C PRO A 265 3.43 13.00 5.08
N LEU A 266 3.23 11.91 4.33
CA LEU A 266 1.96 11.18 4.26
C LEU A 266 1.60 10.47 5.58
N THR A 267 2.61 10.13 6.40
CA THR A 267 2.38 9.55 7.74
C THR A 267 2.17 10.62 8.81
N GLY A 268 2.03 11.90 8.43
CA GLY A 268 1.88 13.03 9.34
C GLY A 268 3.20 13.56 9.93
N ASP A 269 4.35 13.05 9.48
CA ASP A 269 5.66 13.58 9.86
C ASP A 269 6.09 14.65 8.86
N SER A 270 5.72 15.90 9.15
CA SER A 270 6.06 17.05 8.30
C SER A 270 7.57 17.33 8.20
N SER A 271 8.39 16.71 9.06
CA SER A 271 9.84 16.82 9.01
C SER A 271 10.51 15.81 8.08
N ALA A 272 9.80 14.74 7.71
CA ALA A 272 10.30 13.64 6.88
C ALA A 272 10.29 13.96 5.37
N LEU A 273 10.77 15.15 4.97
CA LEU A 273 10.74 15.64 3.57
C LEU A 273 11.77 14.97 2.64
N LEU A 274 12.72 14.23 3.19
CA LEU A 274 13.83 13.59 2.48
C LEU A 274 13.87 12.10 2.80
N PHE A 275 13.90 11.27 1.76
CA PHE A 275 14.09 9.82 1.92
C PHE A 275 15.56 9.45 2.15
N ARG A 276 16.50 10.21 1.57
CA ARG A 276 17.95 9.97 1.56
C ARG A 276 18.30 8.60 0.98
N PRO A 277 18.00 8.36 -0.31
CA PRO A 277 18.04 7.02 -0.90
C PRO A 277 19.39 6.32 -0.80
N ASN A 278 20.49 7.07 -0.94
CA ASN A 278 21.85 6.52 -0.97
C ASN A 278 22.50 6.42 0.42
N ALA A 279 21.82 6.87 1.48
CA ALA A 279 22.35 6.74 2.83
C ALA A 279 22.29 5.26 3.28
N PRO A 280 23.22 4.82 4.17
CA PRO A 280 23.15 3.52 4.80
C PRO A 280 21.81 3.27 5.50
N LEU A 281 21.25 2.07 5.37
CA LEU A 281 20.14 1.65 6.20
C LEU A 281 20.65 1.35 7.62
N THR A 282 19.97 1.92 8.62
CA THR A 282 20.29 1.66 10.03
C THR A 282 19.44 0.52 10.59
N ARG A 283 19.89 -0.09 11.69
CA ARG A 283 19.10 -1.13 12.39
C ARG A 283 17.73 -0.63 12.83
N GLU A 284 17.63 0.62 13.30
CA GLU A 284 16.34 1.20 13.68
C GLU A 284 15.40 1.34 12.47
N ASP A 285 15.88 1.81 11.32
CA ASP A 285 15.06 1.97 10.12
C ASP A 285 14.59 0.61 9.61
N LEU A 286 15.48 -0.39 9.60
CA LEU A 286 15.15 -1.75 9.20
C LEU A 286 13.96 -2.30 10.02
N ILE A 287 14.03 -2.19 11.35
CA ILE A 287 12.97 -2.68 12.23
C ILE A 287 11.69 -1.84 12.08
N ALA A 288 11.82 -0.51 11.99
CA ALA A 288 10.68 0.37 11.81
C ALA A 288 9.88 0.05 10.53
N TRP A 289 10.56 -0.29 9.43
CA TRP A 289 9.90 -0.57 8.15
C TRP A 289 9.41 -2.02 8.06
N LYS A 290 10.14 -2.97 8.65
CA LYS A 290 9.82 -4.40 8.56
C LYS A 290 8.66 -4.81 9.47
N VAL A 291 8.69 -4.43 10.74
CA VAL A 291 7.74 -4.95 11.75
C VAL A 291 6.27 -4.68 11.40
N PRO A 292 5.87 -3.52 10.84
CA PRO A 292 4.48 -3.31 10.42
C PRO A 292 3.97 -4.35 9.42
N LEU A 293 4.85 -4.89 8.56
CA LEU A 293 4.51 -5.93 7.58
C LEU A 293 4.38 -7.33 8.19
N ASP A 294 5.03 -7.57 9.33
CA ASP A 294 4.89 -8.82 10.07
C ASP A 294 3.56 -8.87 10.82
N ILE A 295 3.23 -7.78 11.52
CA ILE A 295 2.07 -7.75 12.41
C ILE A 295 0.76 -7.39 11.69
N ARG A 296 0.81 -6.52 10.67
CA ARG A 296 -0.35 -6.03 9.89
C ARG A 296 -1.54 -5.56 10.74
N LYS A 297 -1.25 -5.06 11.93
CA LYS A 297 -2.20 -4.51 12.91
C LYS A 297 -1.56 -3.31 13.58
N ALA A 298 -2.36 -2.56 14.33
CA ALA A 298 -1.84 -1.48 15.15
C ALA A 298 -0.74 -2.01 16.09
N LEU A 299 0.39 -1.31 16.15
CA LEU A 299 1.48 -1.69 17.05
C LEU A 299 1.01 -1.58 18.51
N PRO A 300 1.39 -2.52 19.39
CA PRO A 300 1.08 -2.44 20.81
C PRO A 300 1.67 -1.17 21.44
N SER A 301 1.04 -0.70 22.51
CA SER A 301 1.61 0.37 23.35
C SER A 301 2.81 -0.16 24.12
N ALA A 302 3.89 0.62 24.18
CA ALA A 302 5.10 0.29 24.91
C ALA A 302 5.88 1.56 25.28
N ASN A 303 6.77 1.45 26.26
CA ASN A 303 7.70 2.50 26.68
C ASN A 303 9.13 1.94 26.75
N LEU A 304 10.12 2.81 27.00
CA LEU A 304 11.54 2.38 27.05
C LEU A 304 11.82 1.34 28.13
N ASP A 305 11.16 1.42 29.29
CA ASP A 305 11.30 0.42 30.35
C ASP A 305 10.81 -0.96 29.91
N THR A 306 9.75 -1.01 29.10
CA THR A 306 9.28 -2.25 28.47
C THR A 306 10.38 -2.89 27.64
N ILE A 307 11.10 -2.11 26.83
CA ILE A 307 12.20 -2.61 25.99
C ILE A 307 13.39 -3.06 26.82
N LYS A 308 13.74 -2.31 27.87
CA LYS A 308 14.80 -2.70 28.80
C LYS A 308 14.49 -4.05 29.46
N ASN A 309 13.25 -4.28 29.88
CA ASN A 309 12.86 -5.50 30.58
C ASN A 309 12.63 -6.71 29.66
N THR A 310 12.25 -6.48 28.39
CA THR A 310 11.99 -7.56 27.42
C THR A 310 13.26 -7.96 26.67
N TRP A 311 13.87 -7.02 25.95
CA TRP A 311 15.07 -7.26 25.16
C TRP A 311 16.36 -7.25 25.99
N GLY A 312 16.38 -6.60 27.15
CA GLY A 312 17.60 -6.49 27.96
C GLY A 312 18.66 -5.56 27.35
N PHE A 313 18.27 -4.66 26.43
CA PHE A 313 19.22 -3.75 25.79
C PHE A 313 19.83 -2.78 26.80
N GLN A 314 21.15 -2.63 26.73
CA GLN A 314 21.92 -1.73 27.59
C GLN A 314 21.98 -0.29 27.05
N ASP A 315 21.68 -0.11 25.76
CA ASP A 315 21.74 1.16 25.04
C ASP A 315 20.36 1.74 24.70
N THR A 316 19.34 1.48 25.54
CA THR A 316 17.97 1.98 25.34
C THR A 316 17.88 3.50 25.29
N ASN A 317 18.82 4.22 25.91
CA ASN A 317 18.93 5.68 25.83
C ASN A 317 19.26 6.21 24.43
N LYS A 318 19.69 5.36 23.49
CA LYS A 318 19.95 5.71 22.09
C LYS A 318 18.78 5.40 21.15
N ILE A 319 17.74 4.73 21.65
CA ILE A 319 16.60 4.27 20.84
C ILE A 319 15.65 5.45 20.57
N ASN A 320 15.27 5.64 19.31
CA ASN A 320 14.21 6.58 18.94
C ASN A 320 12.89 6.14 19.60
N PRO A 321 12.19 7.02 20.37
CA PRO A 321 10.90 6.71 20.96
C PRO A 321 9.85 6.16 19.99
N GLN A 322 9.87 6.58 18.72
CA GLN A 322 8.95 6.06 17.69
C GLN A 322 9.17 4.57 17.39
N LEU A 323 10.39 4.06 17.63
CA LEU A 323 10.74 2.66 17.37
C LEU A 323 10.29 1.71 18.50
N VAL A 324 10.02 2.24 19.70
CA VAL A 324 9.73 1.44 20.89
C VAL A 324 8.58 0.45 20.67
N ARG A 325 7.51 0.88 20.01
CA ARG A 325 6.35 0.02 19.73
C ARG A 325 6.68 -1.11 18.75
N ALA A 326 7.52 -0.82 17.75
CA ALA A 326 8.00 -1.82 16.80
C ALA A 326 8.93 -2.84 17.46
N LEU A 327 9.86 -2.40 18.32
CA LEU A 327 10.74 -3.32 19.07
C LEU A 327 9.94 -4.23 20.00
N TYR A 328 8.92 -3.71 20.66
CA TYR A 328 8.07 -4.52 21.53
C TYR A 328 7.26 -5.53 20.71
N ALA A 329 6.68 -5.13 19.58
CA ALA A 329 6.00 -6.05 18.67
C ALA A 329 6.95 -7.14 18.13
N ASP A 330 8.17 -6.78 17.75
CA ASP A 330 9.19 -7.75 17.31
C ASP A 330 9.48 -8.78 18.42
N PHE A 331 9.62 -8.33 19.66
CA PHE A 331 9.81 -9.23 20.81
C PHE A 331 8.66 -10.22 20.99
N GLN A 332 7.41 -9.76 20.81
CA GLN A 332 6.22 -10.62 20.91
C GLN A 332 6.17 -11.71 19.83
N ASN A 333 6.99 -11.61 18.78
CA ASN A 333 7.14 -12.65 17.77
C ASN A 333 8.10 -13.78 18.18
N ALA A 334 8.61 -13.76 19.42
CA ALA A 334 9.44 -14.80 20.01
C ALA A 334 10.62 -15.20 19.11
N GLU A 335 10.79 -16.49 18.80
CA GLU A 335 11.88 -16.99 17.94
C GLU A 335 11.82 -16.45 16.50
N GLN A 336 10.65 -15.99 16.03
CA GLN A 336 10.49 -15.37 14.71
C GLN A 336 10.79 -13.87 14.71
N ALA A 337 11.15 -13.29 15.85
CA ALA A 337 11.58 -11.89 15.95
C ALA A 337 12.73 -11.59 14.98
N ASN A 338 12.62 -10.48 14.25
CA ASN A 338 13.64 -10.05 13.29
C ASN A 338 14.99 -9.87 13.99
N ILE A 339 15.03 -9.27 15.19
CA ILE A 339 16.29 -9.06 15.92
C ILE A 339 17.01 -10.38 16.21
N ARG A 340 16.30 -11.41 16.70
CA ARG A 340 16.91 -12.71 17.03
C ARG A 340 17.44 -13.41 15.77
N ARG A 341 16.63 -13.40 14.73
CA ARG A 341 16.89 -14.13 13.49
C ARG A 341 18.02 -13.49 12.66
N VAL A 342 18.19 -12.17 12.77
CA VAL A 342 19.13 -11.39 11.95
C VAL A 342 20.41 -11.06 12.71
N PHE A 343 20.29 -10.65 13.98
CA PHE A 343 21.41 -10.15 14.78
C PHE A 343 21.89 -11.15 15.84
N GLY A 344 21.18 -12.26 16.00
CA GLY A 344 21.46 -13.25 17.04
C GLY A 344 21.20 -12.70 18.45
N PHE A 345 21.77 -13.38 19.45
CA PHE A 345 21.76 -12.89 20.82
C PHE A 345 22.57 -11.59 20.92
N THR A 346 21.93 -10.51 21.38
CA THR A 346 22.59 -9.24 21.63
C THR A 346 21.99 -8.53 22.84
N THR A 347 22.85 -7.91 23.64
CA THR A 347 22.46 -6.99 24.72
C THR A 347 22.63 -5.52 24.32
N LEU A 348 23.06 -5.24 23.08
CA LEU A 348 23.20 -3.91 22.51
C LEU A 348 22.45 -3.85 21.18
N PHE A 349 21.42 -3.01 21.10
CA PHE A 349 20.67 -2.87 19.85
C PHE A 349 21.47 -2.13 18.79
N GLN A 350 22.24 -1.11 19.19
CA GLN A 350 23.04 -0.24 18.31
C GLN A 350 22.16 0.38 17.20
N PRO A 351 21.17 1.22 17.54
CA PRO A 351 20.13 1.65 16.60
C PRO A 351 20.69 2.30 15.32
N LYS A 352 21.78 3.07 15.43
CA LYS A 352 22.42 3.76 14.30
C LYS A 352 23.43 2.92 13.52
N ARG A 353 23.66 1.66 13.90
CA ARG A 353 24.61 0.79 13.20
C ARG A 353 24.07 0.50 11.79
N PRO A 354 24.90 0.63 10.74
CA PRO A 354 24.52 0.22 9.39
C PRO A 354 24.26 -1.29 9.31
N VAL A 355 23.35 -1.67 8.43
CA VAL A 355 22.95 -3.06 8.16
C VAL A 355 23.69 -3.58 6.93
N THR A 356 24.16 -4.83 6.99
CA THR A 356 24.76 -5.48 5.81
C THR A 356 23.70 -6.06 4.88
N ARG A 357 24.07 -6.31 3.62
CA ARG A 357 23.16 -6.93 2.64
C ARG A 357 22.68 -8.32 3.08
N ALA A 358 23.54 -9.12 3.72
CA ALA A 358 23.14 -10.42 4.27
C ALA A 358 22.13 -10.30 5.42
N GLU A 359 22.33 -9.34 6.34
CA GLU A 359 21.39 -9.08 7.44
C GLU A 359 20.03 -8.59 6.89
N ALA A 360 20.04 -7.72 5.89
CA ALA A 360 18.84 -7.25 5.23
C ALA A 360 18.08 -8.39 4.52
N ALA A 361 18.78 -9.26 3.78
CA ALA A 361 18.17 -10.43 3.16
C ALA A 361 17.58 -11.38 4.21
N ALA A 362 18.33 -11.69 5.27
CA ALA A 362 17.83 -12.52 6.36
C ALA A 362 16.54 -11.94 6.97
N THR A 363 16.46 -10.62 7.14
CA THR A 363 15.26 -9.94 7.65
C THR A 363 14.04 -10.25 6.80
N LEU A 364 14.18 -10.23 5.47
CA LEU A 364 13.10 -10.40 4.50
C LEU A 364 12.71 -11.86 4.23
N TRP A 365 13.47 -12.83 4.74
CA TRP A 365 13.21 -14.25 4.49
C TRP A 365 11.89 -14.75 5.08
N TYR A 366 11.33 -14.07 6.08
CA TYR A 366 10.07 -14.45 6.70
C TYR A 366 9.20 -13.22 6.96
N PHE A 367 7.91 -13.34 6.68
CA PHE A 367 6.91 -12.35 7.03
C PHE A 367 5.78 -12.98 7.82
N GLY A 368 5.46 -12.39 8.97
CA GLY A 368 4.28 -12.74 9.75
C GLY A 368 4.51 -12.73 11.25
N PHE A 369 3.45 -13.02 11.98
CA PHE A 369 3.39 -12.86 13.42
C PHE A 369 2.74 -14.08 14.08
N GLN A 370 3.36 -14.59 15.14
CA GLN A 370 2.79 -15.62 16.02
C GLN A 370 2.23 -16.88 15.31
N GLY A 371 2.94 -17.36 14.29
CA GLY A 371 2.60 -18.61 13.58
C GLY A 371 1.85 -18.42 12.26
N ASP A 372 1.30 -17.24 11.97
CA ASP A 372 0.54 -16.95 10.74
C ASP A 372 1.43 -16.41 9.59
N GLY A 373 2.72 -16.72 9.62
CA GLY A 373 3.69 -16.21 8.64
C GLY A 373 4.09 -17.20 7.57
N VAL A 374 4.77 -16.68 6.56
CA VAL A 374 5.24 -17.41 5.38
C VAL A 374 6.70 -17.05 5.15
N SER A 375 7.53 -18.08 4.93
CA SER A 375 8.93 -17.89 4.57
C SER A 375 9.13 -17.81 3.06
N ALA A 376 10.28 -17.30 2.63
CA ALA A 376 10.68 -17.35 1.23
C ALA A 376 10.80 -18.79 0.72
N ALA A 377 11.23 -19.73 1.57
CA ALA A 377 11.28 -21.16 1.23
C ALA A 377 9.87 -21.71 0.92
N ASP A 378 8.87 -21.37 1.73
CA ASP A 378 7.48 -21.80 1.49
C ASP A 378 6.94 -21.23 0.16
N ALA A 379 7.22 -19.96 -0.11
CA ALA A 379 6.80 -19.30 -1.34
C ALA A 379 7.46 -19.92 -2.58
N VAL A 380 8.75 -20.27 -2.48
CA VAL A 380 9.49 -20.97 -3.55
C VAL A 380 8.88 -22.35 -3.82
N GLN A 381 8.58 -23.14 -2.79
CA GLN A 381 7.92 -24.45 -2.96
C GLN A 381 6.53 -24.32 -3.60
N GLY A 382 5.80 -23.26 -3.25
CA GLY A 382 4.51 -22.92 -3.88
C GLY A 382 4.61 -22.63 -5.38
N GLN A 383 5.70 -22.00 -5.84
CA GLN A 383 5.92 -21.76 -7.27
C GLN A 383 6.27 -23.05 -8.03
N ASP A 384 7.12 -23.91 -7.46
CA ASP A 384 7.54 -25.17 -8.08
C ASP A 384 6.35 -26.14 -8.30
N THR A 385 5.42 -26.19 -7.33
CA THR A 385 4.21 -27.02 -7.41
C THR A 385 3.21 -26.52 -8.45
N GLN A 386 3.05 -25.20 -8.60
CA GLN A 386 2.19 -24.62 -9.65
C GLN A 386 2.75 -24.84 -11.06
N GLN A 387 4.08 -24.82 -11.25
CA GLN A 387 4.70 -25.08 -12.56
C GLN A 387 4.65 -26.57 -12.97
N SER A 388 4.69 -27.50 -12.01
CA SER A 388 4.68 -28.94 -12.29
C SER A 388 3.30 -29.49 -12.65
N GLY A 389 2.21 -28.78 -12.31
CA GLY A 389 0.83 -29.19 -12.58
C GLY A 389 0.28 -28.78 -13.96
N VAL A 390 1.11 -28.19 -14.83
CA VAL A 390 0.72 -27.66 -16.15
C VAL A 390 1.32 -28.48 -17.31
N ASN A 391 1.94 -29.63 -17.03
CA ASN A 391 2.51 -30.53 -18.06
C ASN A 391 1.65 -31.76 -18.33
#